data_AF-A0A2Y9FZ74-F1
#
_entry.id   AF-A0A2Y9FZ74-F1
#
_cell.length_a   1.000
_cell.length_b   1.000
_cell.length_c   1.000
_cell.angle_alpha   90.00
_cell.angle_beta   90.00
_cell.angle_gamma   90.00
#
_symmetry.space_group_name_H-M   'P 1'
#
loop_
_entity.id
_entity.type
_entity.pdbx_description
1 polymer ?
#
loop_
_entity_poly.entity_id
_entity_poly.type
_entity_poly.pdbx_seq_one_letter_code
_entity_poly.pdbx_strand_id
1 'polypeptide(L)'
;MEPQPCSQSLAEGFLEEEVRLNAELSQLQFSEPVGSIYNPVEYAWEPHRNYVTRYCQGPKEVLFLGMNPGPFGMAQTGVPFGEVSVVRDWLGIGGPVLPPPQEHPKRPVLGLECPQSEVSGARFWGFFRNLCGQPEVFFRHCFVHNLCPLLFLAPSGRNLTPAELPTKQREQLLGICDAALCRQVQLLGVRLVVGVGRLAEQRARRALAGLMPEVQVEGLLHPSPRNPQANRGWEAVAKERLNELGLLPLLLTK
;
A
#
# COMPACT_ATOMS: atom_id res chain seq x y z
N MET A 1 11.40 24.64 33.60
CA MET A 1 11.24 23.25 33.13
C MET A 1 10.54 23.36 31.79
N GLU A 2 11.32 23.43 30.71
CA GLU A 2 10.76 23.43 29.36
C GLU A 2 10.03 22.10 29.15
N PRO A 3 8.82 22.09 28.55
CA PRO A 3 8.15 20.85 28.23
C PRO A 3 9.05 20.07 27.27
N GLN A 4 9.47 18.88 27.67
CA GLN A 4 10.08 17.93 26.74
C GLN A 4 9.12 17.76 25.56
N PRO A 5 9.58 17.89 24.30
CA PRO A 5 8.72 17.62 23.17
C PRO A 5 8.21 16.19 23.31
N CYS A 6 6.89 16.03 23.30
CA CYS A 6 6.23 14.73 23.30
C CYS A 6 6.85 13.92 22.15
N SER A 7 7.46 12.77 22.47
CA SER A 7 8.05 11.91 21.44
C SER A 7 6.97 11.58 20.42
N GLN A 8 7.16 12.03 19.18
CA GLN A 8 6.24 11.79 18.07
C GLN A 8 5.95 10.29 17.95
N SER A 9 4.68 9.92 17.78
CA SER A 9 4.32 8.52 17.57
C SER A 9 4.78 8.03 16.19
N LEU A 10 5.03 6.72 16.05
CA LEU A 10 5.40 6.14 14.75
C LEU A 10 4.33 6.39 13.67
N ALA A 11 3.06 6.37 14.05
CA ALA A 11 1.96 6.69 13.16
C ALA A 11 2.01 8.14 12.66
N GLU A 12 2.28 9.11 13.54
CA GLU A 12 2.43 10.52 13.15
C GLU A 12 3.63 10.72 12.22
N GLY A 13 4.78 10.13 12.54
CA GLY A 13 5.96 10.20 11.68
C GLY A 13 5.70 9.58 10.30
N PHE A 14 4.94 8.48 10.23
CA PHE A 14 4.62 7.82 8.96
C PHE A 14 3.71 8.70 8.10
N LEU A 15 2.68 9.28 8.70
CA LEU A 15 1.76 10.20 8.03
C LEU A 15 2.49 11.48 7.56
N GLU A 16 3.44 12.00 8.33
CA GLU A 16 4.26 13.14 7.90
C GLU A 16 5.14 12.83 6.69
N GLU A 17 5.72 11.63 6.63
CA GLU A 17 6.45 11.18 5.44
C GLU A 17 5.54 11.01 4.22
N GLU A 18 4.28 10.58 4.40
CA GLU A 18 3.30 10.53 3.31
C GLU A 18 2.86 11.93 2.85
N VAL A 19 2.70 12.88 3.76
CA VAL A 19 2.44 14.30 3.42
C VAL A 19 3.63 14.89 2.65
N ARG A 20 4.86 14.61 3.08
CA ARG A 20 6.08 15.02 2.35
C ARG A 20 6.11 14.41 0.95
N LEU A 21 5.85 13.12 0.83
CA LEU A 21 5.78 12.43 -0.45
C LEU A 21 4.73 13.07 -1.36
N ASN A 22 3.52 13.34 -0.87
CA ASN A 22 2.47 14.01 -1.65
C ASN A 22 2.92 15.40 -2.14
N ALA A 23 3.60 16.18 -1.29
CA ALA A 23 4.15 17.48 -1.69
C ALA A 23 5.17 17.34 -2.83
N GLU A 24 6.10 16.38 -2.74
CA GLU A 24 7.09 16.11 -3.81
C GLU A 24 6.40 15.65 -5.12
N LEU A 25 5.41 14.76 -5.01
CA LEU A 25 4.67 14.23 -6.15
C LEU A 25 3.78 15.27 -6.85
N SER A 26 3.25 16.24 -6.11
CA SER A 26 2.42 17.33 -6.66
C SER A 26 3.16 18.22 -7.66
N GLN A 27 4.50 18.21 -7.62
CA GLN A 27 5.35 18.98 -8.54
C GLN A 27 5.55 18.27 -9.89
N LEU A 28 5.15 17.00 -10.02
CA LEU A 28 5.29 16.24 -11.26
C LEU A 28 4.19 16.59 -12.25
N GLN A 29 4.57 16.65 -13.52
CA GLN A 29 3.64 16.75 -14.64
C GLN A 29 3.68 15.47 -15.47
N PHE A 30 2.49 14.96 -15.77
CA PHE A 30 2.33 13.77 -16.60
C PHE A 30 1.70 14.13 -17.93
N SER A 31 2.29 13.62 -19.00
CA SER A 31 1.79 13.80 -20.36
C SER A 31 0.97 12.57 -20.76
N GLU A 32 0.50 12.57 -22.00
CA GLU A 32 -0.10 11.38 -22.60
C GLU A 32 0.80 10.14 -22.36
N PRO A 33 0.21 8.98 -22.02
CA PRO A 33 -1.21 8.65 -22.10
C PRO A 33 -2.03 8.96 -20.84
N VAL A 34 -1.50 9.72 -19.86
CA VAL A 34 -2.23 10.02 -18.61
C VAL A 34 -3.33 11.06 -18.86
N GLY A 35 -4.56 10.73 -18.47
CA GLY A 35 -5.73 11.60 -18.55
C GLY A 35 -6.26 12.07 -17.20
N SER A 36 -6.16 11.26 -16.15
CA SER A 36 -6.52 11.65 -14.78
C SER A 36 -5.60 10.98 -13.76
N ILE A 37 -5.35 11.67 -12.65
CA ILE A 37 -4.49 11.20 -11.55
C ILE A 37 -5.27 11.30 -10.25
N TYR A 38 -5.37 10.20 -9.53
CA TYR A 38 -6.02 10.14 -8.23
C TYR A 38 -4.98 9.92 -7.14
N ASN A 39 -5.10 10.67 -6.04
CA ASN A 39 -4.32 10.48 -4.84
C ASN A 39 -5.22 10.19 -3.62
N PRO A 40 -5.51 8.92 -3.30
CA PRO A 40 -6.34 8.55 -2.15
C PRO A 40 -5.75 8.96 -0.80
N VAL A 41 -4.44 9.19 -0.70
CA VAL A 41 -3.83 9.71 0.53
C VAL A 41 -4.16 11.19 0.74
N GLU A 42 -4.81 11.86 -0.23
CA GLU A 42 -5.36 13.22 -0.04
C GLU A 42 -6.89 13.19 0.15
N TYR A 43 -7.64 12.63 -0.82
CA TYR A 43 -9.11 12.72 -0.77
C TYR A 43 -9.76 11.66 0.16
N ALA A 44 -9.08 10.54 0.43
CA ALA A 44 -9.51 9.51 1.38
C ALA A 44 -8.65 9.56 2.66
N TRP A 45 -8.19 10.76 3.04
CA TRP A 45 -7.28 10.96 4.16
C TRP A 45 -7.83 10.44 5.49
N GLU A 46 -9.11 10.67 5.80
CA GLU A 46 -9.67 10.25 7.09
C GLU A 46 -9.61 8.72 7.32
N PRO A 47 -10.12 7.85 6.41
CA PRO A 47 -9.96 6.41 6.59
C PRO A 47 -8.49 5.97 6.48
N HIS A 48 -7.66 6.62 5.66
CA HIS A 48 -6.24 6.32 5.58
C HIS A 48 -5.51 6.62 6.90
N ARG A 49 -5.72 7.81 7.47
CA ARG A 49 -5.22 8.21 8.79
C ARG A 49 -5.73 7.28 9.89
N ASN A 50 -7.00 6.88 9.84
CA ASN A 50 -7.55 5.89 10.77
C ASN A 50 -6.78 4.55 10.68
N TYR A 51 -6.54 4.05 9.46
CA TYR A 51 -5.73 2.85 9.24
C TYR A 51 -4.32 2.95 9.83
N VAL A 52 -3.60 4.04 9.54
CA VAL A 52 -2.23 4.24 10.03
C VAL A 52 -2.22 4.41 11.55
N THR A 53 -3.07 5.28 12.10
CA THR A 53 -3.10 5.51 13.55
C THR A 53 -3.55 4.28 14.33
N ARG A 54 -4.44 3.46 13.79
CA ARG A 54 -4.89 2.21 14.44
C ARG A 54 -3.81 1.14 14.44
N TYR A 55 -3.10 0.97 13.32
CA TYR A 55 -2.25 -0.22 13.12
C TYR A 55 -0.74 0.05 13.14
N CYS A 56 -0.31 1.32 13.10
CA CYS A 56 1.09 1.74 13.17
C CYS A 56 1.50 2.24 14.56
N GLN A 57 1.01 1.58 15.62
CA GLN A 57 1.24 1.95 17.03
C GLN A 57 2.64 1.57 17.58
N GLY A 58 3.49 0.93 16.77
CA GLY A 58 4.77 0.36 17.20
C GLY A 58 5.60 -0.09 16.00
N PRO A 59 6.91 -0.38 16.20
CA PRO A 59 7.81 -0.79 15.12
C PRO A 59 7.29 -2.04 14.42
N LYS A 60 7.67 -2.20 13.16
CA LYS A 60 7.17 -3.26 12.28
C LYS A 60 8.35 -4.06 11.79
N GLU A 61 8.36 -5.37 12.05
CA GLU A 61 9.41 -6.25 11.55
C GLU A 61 9.31 -6.47 10.04
N VAL A 62 8.08 -6.52 9.53
CA VAL A 62 7.78 -6.85 8.13
C VAL A 62 6.90 -5.77 7.48
N LEU A 63 7.29 -5.32 6.30
CA LEU A 63 6.46 -4.45 5.45
C LEU A 63 6.05 -5.20 4.18
N PHE A 64 4.75 -5.42 4.00
CA PHE A 64 4.20 -5.84 2.72
C PHE A 64 4.02 -4.61 1.82
N LEU A 65 4.68 -4.63 0.66
CA LEU A 65 4.72 -3.49 -0.25
C LEU A 65 3.99 -3.81 -1.55
N GLY A 66 2.86 -3.15 -1.78
CA GLY A 66 2.19 -3.12 -3.08
C GLY A 66 2.78 -2.05 -4.01
N MET A 67 2.34 -2.05 -5.26
CA MET A 67 2.83 -1.10 -6.26
C MET A 67 2.16 0.27 -6.12
N ASN A 68 0.84 0.31 -6.33
CA ASN A 68 0.03 1.52 -6.29
C ASN A 68 -1.46 1.15 -6.12
N PRO A 69 -2.36 2.11 -5.83
CA PRO A 69 -3.78 1.83 -5.66
C PRO A 69 -4.41 1.15 -6.88
N GLY A 70 -5.30 0.19 -6.62
CA GLY A 70 -6.28 -0.23 -7.61
C GLY A 70 -7.57 0.61 -7.53
N PRO A 71 -8.36 0.66 -8.62
CA PRO A 71 -9.48 1.60 -8.77
C PRO A 71 -10.67 1.32 -7.87
N PHE A 72 -10.79 0.10 -7.33
CA PHE A 72 -11.92 -0.34 -6.51
C PHE A 72 -11.49 -0.75 -5.08
N GLY A 73 -10.19 -0.64 -4.78
CA GLY A 73 -9.63 -0.88 -3.46
C GLY A 73 -9.18 0.43 -2.83
N MET A 74 -7.86 0.64 -2.74
CA MET A 74 -7.29 1.82 -2.07
C MET A 74 -7.78 3.17 -2.65
N ALA A 75 -8.10 3.25 -3.94
CA ALA A 75 -8.67 4.47 -4.54
C ALA A 75 -10.09 4.80 -4.02
N GLN A 76 -10.76 3.85 -3.38
CA GLN A 76 -12.06 4.05 -2.76
C GLN A 76 -11.92 4.20 -1.24
N THR A 77 -10.97 3.49 -0.63
CA THR A 77 -10.94 3.31 0.82
C THR A 77 -9.80 4.02 1.54
N GLY A 78 -8.77 4.48 0.81
CA GLY A 78 -7.54 4.97 1.40
C GLY A 78 -6.63 3.88 1.98
N VAL A 79 -7.06 2.62 2.02
CA VAL A 79 -6.30 1.52 2.64
C VAL A 79 -5.58 0.69 1.56
N PRO A 80 -4.27 0.37 1.71
CA PRO A 80 -3.55 -0.52 0.78
C PRO A 80 -4.24 -1.87 0.61
N PHE A 81 -4.37 -2.35 -0.63
CA PHE A 81 -5.16 -3.54 -0.97
C PHE A 81 -6.61 -3.47 -0.43
N GLY A 82 -7.14 -2.26 -0.19
CA GLY A 82 -8.31 -2.05 0.65
C GLY A 82 -9.62 -2.32 -0.06
N GLU A 83 -9.96 -3.59 -0.28
CA GLU A 83 -11.30 -3.98 -0.67
C GLU A 83 -12.33 -3.57 0.40
N VAL A 84 -13.42 -2.96 -0.04
CA VAL A 84 -14.36 -2.22 0.81
C VAL A 84 -14.89 -3.05 1.99
N SER A 85 -15.35 -4.27 1.72
CA SER A 85 -15.96 -5.11 2.75
C SER A 85 -14.94 -5.50 3.81
N VAL A 86 -13.73 -5.87 3.41
CA VAL A 86 -12.68 -6.24 4.37
C VAL A 86 -12.18 -5.03 5.17
N VAL A 87 -12.07 -3.86 4.53
CA VAL A 87 -11.70 -2.61 5.21
C VAL A 87 -12.72 -2.23 6.28
N ARG A 88 -14.01 -2.29 5.95
CA ARG A 88 -15.10 -1.94 6.88
C ARG A 88 -15.29 -3.00 7.96
N ASP A 89 -15.41 -4.26 7.57
CA ASP A 89 -15.94 -5.31 8.45
C ASP A 89 -14.86 -6.06 9.25
N TRP A 90 -13.61 -6.08 8.76
CA TRP A 90 -12.52 -6.78 9.45
C TRP A 90 -11.45 -5.82 9.98
N LEU A 91 -11.00 -4.86 9.17
CA LEU A 91 -10.06 -3.82 9.64
C LEU A 91 -10.78 -2.75 10.51
N GLY A 92 -12.11 -2.68 10.47
CA GLY A 92 -12.88 -1.72 11.26
C GLY A 92 -12.50 -0.27 10.98
N ILE A 93 -12.13 0.03 9.74
CA ILE A 93 -11.72 1.36 9.29
C ILE A 93 -12.91 2.04 8.63
N GLY A 94 -13.18 3.26 9.10
CA GLY A 94 -14.25 4.12 8.59
C GLY A 94 -13.80 5.57 8.52
N GLY A 95 -14.51 6.37 7.74
CA GLY A 95 -14.27 7.80 7.60
C GLY A 95 -14.88 8.34 6.30
N PRO A 96 -15.07 9.67 6.21
CA PRO A 96 -15.50 10.29 4.96
C PRO A 96 -14.43 10.12 3.88
N VAL A 97 -14.89 9.92 2.65
CA VAL A 97 -14.06 9.93 1.44
C VAL A 97 -14.58 11.04 0.55
N LEU A 98 -13.70 11.96 0.20
CA LEU A 98 -14.01 13.08 -0.68
C LEU A 98 -13.77 12.67 -2.16
N PRO A 99 -14.43 13.33 -3.12
CA PRO A 99 -14.11 13.14 -4.52
C PRO A 99 -12.72 13.73 -4.86
N PRO A 100 -11.98 13.15 -5.83
CA PRO A 100 -10.77 13.76 -6.34
C PRO A 100 -11.07 15.07 -7.10
N PRO A 101 -10.11 16.01 -7.23
CA PRO A 101 -10.35 17.29 -7.90
C PRO A 101 -10.86 17.16 -9.35
N GLN A 102 -10.40 16.13 -10.06
CA GLN A 102 -10.87 15.79 -11.39
C GLN A 102 -11.19 14.29 -11.44
N GLU A 103 -12.48 13.98 -11.49
CA GLU A 103 -12.95 12.60 -11.56
C GLU A 103 -13.22 12.18 -13.01
N HIS A 104 -12.74 10.99 -13.38
CA HIS A 104 -13.08 10.36 -14.64
C HIS A 104 -14.46 9.68 -14.53
N PRO A 105 -15.42 9.94 -15.45
CA PRO A 105 -16.81 9.45 -15.32
C PRO A 105 -16.98 7.93 -15.17
N LYS A 106 -16.05 7.14 -15.75
CA LYS A 106 -16.04 5.66 -15.61
C LYS A 106 -15.35 5.13 -14.36
N ARG A 107 -14.78 6.01 -13.53
CA ARG A 107 -14.02 5.67 -12.31
C ARG A 107 -14.42 6.63 -11.18
N PRO A 108 -15.71 6.65 -10.79
CA PRO A 108 -16.12 7.47 -9.66
C PRO A 108 -15.51 6.95 -8.36
N VAL A 109 -15.22 7.86 -7.44
CA VAL A 109 -14.85 7.57 -6.06
C VAL A 109 -16.13 7.61 -5.22
N LEU A 110 -16.62 6.43 -4.88
CA LEU A 110 -17.84 6.21 -4.10
C LEU A 110 -17.52 5.88 -2.63
N GLY A 111 -16.25 5.92 -2.24
CA GLY A 111 -15.84 5.67 -0.87
C GLY A 111 -16.11 4.23 -0.41
N LEU A 112 -16.47 4.11 0.88
CA LEU A 112 -16.86 2.85 1.51
C LEU A 112 -18.23 2.32 1.07
N GLU A 113 -18.91 3.02 0.17
CA GLU A 113 -20.16 2.59 -0.47
C GLU A 113 -19.94 2.00 -1.87
N CYS A 114 -18.69 1.96 -2.35
CA CYS A 114 -18.35 1.38 -3.64
C CYS A 114 -18.84 -0.08 -3.74
N PRO A 115 -19.73 -0.42 -4.70
CA PRO A 115 -20.30 -1.75 -4.81
C PRO A 115 -19.37 -2.75 -5.50
N GLN A 116 -18.29 -2.29 -6.13
CA GLN A 116 -17.32 -3.16 -6.77
C GLN A 116 -16.32 -3.70 -5.74
N SER A 117 -16.09 -5.01 -5.78
CA SER A 117 -15.04 -5.66 -4.99
C SER A 117 -13.72 -5.71 -5.76
N GLU A 118 -12.63 -5.28 -5.14
CA GLU A 118 -11.28 -5.43 -5.69
C GLU A 118 -10.72 -6.82 -5.39
N VAL A 119 -10.69 -7.70 -6.40
CA VAL A 119 -10.25 -9.10 -6.25
C VAL A 119 -8.86 -9.24 -5.64
N SER A 120 -7.92 -8.34 -5.95
CA SER A 120 -6.57 -8.36 -5.36
C SER A 120 -6.61 -8.10 -3.87
N GLY A 121 -7.37 -7.09 -3.44
CA GLY A 121 -7.57 -6.75 -2.04
C GLY A 121 -8.31 -7.84 -1.27
N ALA A 122 -9.41 -8.35 -1.84
CA ALA A 122 -10.20 -9.43 -1.25
C ALA A 122 -9.35 -10.68 -0.98
N ARG A 123 -8.51 -11.08 -1.94
CA ARG A 123 -7.59 -12.23 -1.77
C ARG A 123 -6.52 -11.93 -0.72
N PHE A 124 -5.88 -10.76 -0.79
CA PHE A 124 -4.79 -10.39 0.11
C PHE A 124 -5.27 -10.38 1.57
N TRP A 125 -6.30 -9.60 1.87
CA TRP A 125 -6.78 -9.48 3.25
C TRP A 125 -7.63 -10.66 3.69
N GLY A 126 -8.36 -11.32 2.78
CA GLY A 126 -9.07 -12.56 3.08
C GLY A 126 -8.12 -13.67 3.56
N PHE A 127 -6.94 -13.79 2.95
CA PHE A 127 -5.89 -14.70 3.39
C PHE A 127 -5.41 -14.38 4.81
N PHE A 128 -5.05 -13.13 5.10
CA PHE A 128 -4.57 -12.76 6.45
C PHE A 128 -5.69 -12.81 7.49
N ARG A 129 -6.94 -12.53 7.12
CA ARG A 129 -8.11 -12.75 7.99
C ARG A 129 -8.23 -14.22 8.39
N ASN A 130 -8.13 -15.14 7.43
CA ASN A 130 -8.19 -16.57 7.70
C ASN A 130 -6.99 -17.06 8.53
N LEU A 131 -5.81 -16.50 8.30
CA LEU A 131 -4.58 -16.89 8.99
C LEU A 131 -4.49 -16.35 10.42
N CYS A 132 -4.84 -15.07 10.61
CA CYS A 132 -4.59 -14.33 11.85
C CYS A 132 -5.83 -14.26 12.75
N GLY A 133 -7.03 -14.44 12.19
CA GLY A 133 -8.31 -14.24 12.87
C GLY A 133 -8.63 -12.77 13.11
N GLN A 134 -7.83 -12.11 13.94
CA GLN A 134 -7.95 -10.69 14.30
C GLN A 134 -6.88 -9.84 13.59
N PRO A 135 -7.19 -8.60 13.18
CA PRO A 135 -6.20 -7.75 12.51
C PRO A 135 -5.02 -7.40 13.41
N GLU A 136 -5.21 -7.26 14.73
CA GLU A 136 -4.15 -6.94 15.69
C GLU A 136 -3.02 -7.98 15.69
N VAL A 137 -3.34 -9.25 15.40
CA VAL A 137 -2.35 -10.33 15.29
C VAL A 137 -1.41 -10.08 14.11
N PHE A 138 -1.95 -9.68 12.95
CA PHE A 138 -1.16 -9.30 11.78
C PHE A 138 -0.34 -8.03 12.07
N PHE A 139 -0.99 -6.97 12.57
CA PHE A 139 -0.35 -5.66 12.72
C PHE A 139 0.62 -5.55 13.90
N ARG A 140 0.69 -6.59 14.74
CA ARG A 140 1.69 -6.67 15.81
C ARG A 140 3.11 -6.60 15.25
N HIS A 141 3.38 -7.30 14.15
CA HIS A 141 4.71 -7.37 13.53
C HIS A 141 4.72 -6.87 12.09
N CYS A 142 3.57 -6.86 11.41
CA CYS A 142 3.49 -6.53 9.99
C CYS A 142 2.79 -5.20 9.73
N PHE A 143 3.09 -4.59 8.59
CA PHE A 143 2.33 -3.46 8.07
C PHE A 143 2.21 -3.57 6.55
N VAL A 144 1.25 -2.86 5.96
CA VAL A 144 1.01 -2.86 4.51
C VAL A 144 1.05 -1.44 3.99
N HIS A 145 1.78 -1.22 2.90
CA HIS A 145 1.91 0.07 2.24
C HIS A 145 2.00 -0.12 0.72
N ASN A 146 1.84 0.96 -0.05
CA ASN A 146 2.09 0.98 -1.49
C ASN A 146 3.30 1.86 -1.78
N LEU A 147 4.18 1.43 -2.68
CA LEU A 147 5.33 2.22 -3.12
C LEU A 147 4.92 3.60 -3.64
N CYS A 148 3.84 3.67 -4.42
CA CYS A 148 3.32 4.90 -4.99
C CYS A 148 1.86 5.11 -4.57
N PRO A 149 1.49 6.27 -4.00
CA PRO A 149 0.10 6.53 -3.61
C PRO A 149 -0.78 6.89 -4.82
N LEU A 150 -0.22 7.14 -6.00
CA LEU A 150 -0.98 7.62 -7.16
C LEU A 150 -1.60 6.51 -8.00
N LEU A 151 -2.84 6.73 -8.43
CA LEU A 151 -3.52 5.96 -9.46
C LEU A 151 -3.58 6.78 -10.76
N PHE A 152 -3.12 6.19 -11.86
CA PHE A 152 -3.11 6.82 -13.18
C PHE A 152 -4.20 6.21 -14.07
N LEU A 153 -5.00 7.07 -14.70
CA LEU A 153 -6.04 6.69 -15.64
C LEU A 153 -5.78 7.30 -17.01
N ALA A 154 -5.94 6.51 -18.07
CA ALA A 154 -5.99 7.02 -19.43
C ALA A 154 -7.29 7.82 -19.66
N PRO A 155 -7.39 8.65 -20.72
CA PRO A 155 -8.64 9.34 -21.08
C PRO A 155 -9.86 8.44 -21.30
N SER A 156 -9.65 7.12 -21.49
CA SER A 156 -10.72 6.12 -21.58
C SER A 156 -11.21 5.60 -20.23
N GLY A 157 -10.56 5.98 -19.12
CA GLY A 157 -10.77 5.45 -17.77
C GLY A 157 -10.03 4.13 -17.50
N ARG A 158 -9.20 3.67 -18.44
CA ARG A 158 -8.36 2.49 -18.26
C ARG A 158 -7.23 2.78 -17.28
N ASN A 159 -7.02 1.87 -16.33
CA ASN A 159 -5.87 1.93 -15.42
C ASN A 159 -4.55 1.87 -16.21
N LEU A 160 -3.63 2.76 -15.86
CA LEU A 160 -2.25 2.78 -16.33
C LEU A 160 -1.34 2.37 -15.18
N THR A 161 -0.55 1.33 -15.39
CA THR A 161 0.52 0.96 -14.46
C THR A 161 1.69 1.94 -14.62
N PRO A 162 2.56 2.10 -13.61
CA PRO A 162 3.78 2.90 -13.76
C PRO A 162 4.63 2.50 -14.97
N ALA A 163 4.62 1.23 -15.37
CA ALA A 163 5.35 0.74 -16.55
C ALA A 163 4.86 1.35 -17.88
N GLU A 164 3.60 1.76 -17.95
CA GLU A 164 2.96 2.39 -19.12
C GLU A 164 3.16 3.91 -19.16
N LEU A 165 3.77 4.50 -18.13
CA LEU A 165 4.10 5.92 -18.12
C LEU A 165 5.35 6.20 -18.99
N PRO A 166 5.45 7.41 -19.58
CA PRO A 166 6.65 7.82 -20.31
C PRO A 166 7.91 7.66 -19.44
N THR A 167 8.98 7.10 -20.01
CA THR A 167 10.18 6.67 -19.26
C THR A 167 10.73 7.73 -18.33
N LYS A 168 10.84 8.99 -18.79
CA LYS A 168 11.36 10.10 -17.97
C LYS A 168 10.46 10.38 -16.74
N GLN A 169 9.16 10.52 -16.96
CA GLN A 169 8.18 10.75 -15.88
C GLN A 169 8.13 9.56 -14.91
N ARG A 170 8.20 8.33 -15.45
CA ARG A 170 8.26 7.10 -14.65
C ARG A 170 9.47 7.07 -13.72
N GLU A 171 10.66 7.37 -14.22
CA GLU A 171 11.87 7.35 -13.38
C GLU A 171 11.88 8.49 -12.37
N GLN A 172 11.35 9.67 -12.69
CA GLN A 172 11.18 10.77 -11.72
C GLN A 172 10.20 10.38 -10.60
N LEU A 173 9.02 9.88 -10.96
CA LEU A 173 8.01 9.40 -10.02
C LEU A 173 8.58 8.34 -9.09
N LEU A 174 9.17 7.30 -9.66
CA LEU A 174 9.64 6.17 -8.86
C LEU A 174 10.91 6.52 -8.07
N GLY A 175 11.74 7.46 -8.53
CA GLY A 175 12.86 7.97 -7.73
C GLY A 175 12.41 8.68 -6.45
N ILE A 176 11.34 9.49 -6.53
CA ILE A 176 10.74 10.16 -5.37
C ILE A 176 10.13 9.12 -4.41
N CYS A 177 9.36 8.16 -4.94
CA CYS A 177 8.79 7.06 -4.16
C CYS A 177 9.87 6.19 -3.49
N ASP A 178 10.94 5.86 -4.22
CA ASP A 178 12.06 5.07 -3.70
C ASP A 178 12.72 5.77 -2.50
N ALA A 179 12.90 7.10 -2.55
CA ALA A 179 13.44 7.88 -1.45
C ALA A 179 12.51 7.94 -0.22
N ALA A 180 11.19 8.05 -0.43
CA ALA A 180 10.21 8.01 0.65
C ALA A 180 10.14 6.62 1.30
N LEU A 181 10.20 5.56 0.51
CA LEU A 181 10.22 4.18 1.01
C LEU A 181 11.41 3.96 1.96
N CYS A 182 12.61 4.45 1.62
CA CYS A 182 13.77 4.35 2.50
C CYS A 182 13.50 4.98 3.88
N ARG A 183 12.94 6.19 3.90
CA ARG A 183 12.62 6.91 5.15
C ARG A 183 11.56 6.17 5.97
N GLN A 184 10.51 5.68 5.33
CA GLN A 184 9.45 4.91 5.98
C GLN A 184 9.96 3.58 6.54
N VAL A 185 10.80 2.85 5.80
CA VAL A 185 11.41 1.60 6.27
C VAL A 185 12.28 1.83 7.50
N GLN A 186 13.10 2.89 7.49
CA GLN A 186 13.93 3.26 8.62
C GLN A 186 13.09 3.69 9.83
N LEU A 187 12.07 4.53 9.61
CA LEU A 187 11.15 4.99 10.64
C LEU A 187 10.46 3.81 11.35
N LEU A 188 9.94 2.85 10.57
CA LEU A 188 9.23 1.70 11.10
C LEU A 188 10.14 0.64 11.73
N GLY A 189 11.46 0.72 11.53
CA GLY A 189 12.40 -0.29 11.99
C GLY A 189 12.25 -1.64 11.26
N VAL A 190 11.84 -1.59 9.99
CA VAL A 190 11.57 -2.79 9.18
C VAL A 190 12.85 -3.57 8.89
N ARG A 191 12.77 -4.89 9.03
CA ARG A 191 13.87 -5.84 8.74
C ARG A 191 13.63 -6.65 7.47
N LEU A 192 12.38 -6.82 7.08
CA LEU A 192 12.01 -7.52 5.86
C LEU A 192 10.93 -6.75 5.10
N VAL A 193 11.22 -6.40 3.84
CA VAL A 193 10.22 -5.91 2.91
C VAL A 193 9.79 -7.06 2.00
N VAL A 194 8.49 -7.36 1.98
CA VAL A 194 7.89 -8.34 1.09
C VAL A 194 7.17 -7.62 -0.04
N GLY A 195 7.81 -7.56 -1.21
CA GLY A 195 7.24 -6.98 -2.42
C GLY A 195 6.12 -7.86 -2.97
N VAL A 196 4.88 -7.35 -2.97
CA VAL A 196 3.71 -8.05 -3.51
C VAL A 196 3.67 -7.85 -5.02
N GLY A 197 4.32 -8.77 -5.73
CA GLY A 197 4.55 -8.70 -7.17
C GLY A 197 5.94 -8.19 -7.53
N ARG A 198 6.40 -8.59 -8.72
CA ARG A 198 7.78 -8.37 -9.19
C ARG A 198 8.21 -6.90 -9.21
N LEU A 199 7.32 -5.99 -9.60
CA LEU A 199 7.67 -4.57 -9.69
C LEU A 199 7.95 -3.98 -8.31
N ALA A 200 7.07 -4.26 -7.33
CA ALA A 200 7.26 -3.79 -5.96
C ALA A 200 8.53 -4.38 -5.34
N GLU A 201 8.79 -5.68 -5.54
CA GLU A 201 10.02 -6.34 -5.09
C GLU A 201 11.27 -5.70 -5.70
N GLN A 202 11.32 -5.56 -7.03
CA GLN A 202 12.48 -5.01 -7.73
C GLN A 202 12.74 -3.54 -7.34
N ARG A 203 11.67 -2.75 -7.16
CA ARG A 203 11.80 -1.36 -6.72
C ARG A 203 12.26 -1.25 -5.28
N ALA A 204 11.69 -2.02 -4.36
CA ALA A 204 12.17 -2.08 -2.99
C ALA A 204 13.65 -2.49 -2.92
N ARG A 205 14.06 -3.50 -3.69
CA ARG A 205 15.45 -3.97 -3.74
C ARG A 205 16.41 -2.88 -4.24
N ARG A 206 15.98 -2.10 -5.23
CA ARG A 206 16.75 -0.95 -5.73
C ARG A 206 16.83 0.17 -4.70
N ALA A 207 15.69 0.57 -4.13
CA ALA A 207 15.61 1.68 -3.17
C ALA A 207 16.44 1.40 -1.91
N LEU A 208 16.33 0.18 -1.38
CA LEU A 208 16.89 -0.22 -0.10
C LEU A 208 18.29 -0.84 -0.19
N ALA A 209 18.93 -0.80 -1.36
CA ALA A 209 20.25 -1.41 -1.57
C ALA A 209 21.31 -0.91 -0.57
N GLY A 210 21.22 0.36 -0.14
CA GLY A 210 22.11 0.94 0.87
C GLY A 210 21.80 0.54 2.32
N LEU A 211 20.71 -0.18 2.57
CA LEU A 211 20.29 -0.69 3.89
C LEU A 211 20.46 -2.21 4.00
N MET A 212 21.08 -2.85 3.00
CA MET A 212 21.37 -4.28 3.02
C MET A 212 22.72 -4.55 3.69
N PRO A 213 22.87 -5.63 4.50
CA PRO A 213 21.92 -6.74 4.68
C PRO A 213 20.91 -6.55 5.81
N GLU A 214 20.89 -5.41 6.51
CA GLU A 214 20.05 -5.15 7.67
C GLU A 214 18.55 -5.19 7.34
N VAL A 215 18.19 -4.72 6.14
CA VAL A 215 16.85 -4.81 5.57
C VAL A 215 16.86 -5.75 4.38
N GLN A 216 16.19 -6.89 4.53
CA GLN A 216 16.04 -7.88 3.47
C GLN A 216 14.85 -7.53 2.55
N VAL A 217 14.93 -7.91 1.28
CA VAL A 217 13.84 -7.73 0.31
C VAL A 217 13.53 -9.04 -0.38
N GLU A 218 12.28 -9.48 -0.24
CA GLU A 218 11.78 -10.74 -0.78
C GLU A 218 10.48 -10.55 -1.56
N GLY A 219 10.17 -11.49 -2.45
CA GLY A 219 8.98 -11.45 -3.28
C GLY A 219 7.83 -12.32 -2.76
N LEU A 220 6.61 -11.82 -2.94
CA LEU A 220 5.36 -12.58 -2.87
C LEU A 220 4.61 -12.48 -4.20
N LEU A 221 4.00 -13.57 -4.65
CA LEU A 221 3.16 -13.57 -5.86
C LEU A 221 2.05 -12.53 -5.72
N HIS A 222 1.79 -11.70 -6.74
CA HIS A 222 0.69 -10.75 -6.69
C HIS A 222 -0.68 -11.45 -6.80
N PRO A 223 -1.70 -11.10 -5.99
CA PRO A 223 -3.04 -11.73 -6.00
C PRO A 223 -3.93 -11.39 -7.22
N SER A 224 -3.39 -10.74 -8.26
CA SER A 224 -4.22 -10.18 -9.33
C SER A 224 -4.87 -11.27 -10.17
N PRO A 225 -6.16 -11.14 -10.55
CA PRO A 225 -6.78 -12.08 -11.48
C PRO A 225 -6.16 -12.04 -12.88
N ARG A 226 -5.37 -11.00 -13.20
CA ARG A 226 -4.59 -10.93 -14.44
C ARG A 226 -3.42 -11.92 -14.47
N ASN A 227 -3.03 -12.47 -13.32
CA ASN A 227 -1.99 -13.49 -13.23
C ASN A 227 -2.61 -14.89 -13.23
N PRO A 228 -2.40 -15.71 -14.28
CA PRO A 228 -2.95 -17.07 -14.35
C PRO A 228 -2.52 -17.97 -13.19
N GLN A 229 -1.34 -17.76 -12.61
CA GLN A 229 -0.87 -18.53 -11.45
C GLN A 229 -1.70 -18.20 -10.20
N ALA A 230 -2.05 -16.93 -9.98
CA ALA A 230 -2.87 -16.52 -8.84
C ALA A 230 -4.29 -17.15 -8.89
N ASN A 231 -4.81 -17.36 -10.10
CA ASN A 231 -6.12 -18.00 -10.28
C ASN A 231 -6.13 -19.51 -10.02
N ARG A 232 -4.96 -20.15 -9.91
CA ARG A 232 -4.81 -21.59 -9.62
C ARG A 232 -4.61 -21.90 -8.13
N GLY A 233 -4.81 -20.93 -7.25
CA GLY A 233 -4.67 -21.10 -5.80
C GLY A 233 -3.60 -20.17 -5.19
N TRP A 234 -3.83 -18.86 -5.28
CA TRP A 234 -2.91 -17.86 -4.73
C TRP A 234 -2.60 -18.05 -3.24
N GLU A 235 -3.62 -18.38 -2.43
CA GLU A 235 -3.47 -18.51 -0.97
C GLU A 235 -2.50 -19.61 -0.57
N ALA A 236 -2.51 -20.75 -1.27
CA ALA A 236 -1.60 -21.86 -1.00
C ALA A 236 -0.14 -21.46 -1.30
N VAL A 237 0.10 -20.82 -2.45
CA VAL A 237 1.41 -20.29 -2.84
C VAL A 237 1.88 -19.22 -1.85
N ALA A 238 0.98 -18.34 -1.41
CA ALA A 238 1.32 -17.31 -0.43
C ALA A 238 1.70 -17.93 0.92
N LYS A 239 0.94 -18.92 1.40
CA LYS A 239 1.22 -19.61 2.66
C LYS A 239 2.57 -20.33 2.64
N GLU A 240 2.87 -21.05 1.56
CA GLU A 240 4.15 -21.73 1.37
C GLU A 240 5.31 -20.71 1.38
N ARG A 241 5.17 -19.62 0.63
CA ARG A 241 6.19 -18.57 0.59
C ARG A 241 6.41 -17.90 1.94
N LEU A 242 5.34 -17.61 2.70
CA LEU A 242 5.46 -17.05 4.04
C LEU A 242 6.12 -18.04 5.02
N ASN A 243 5.94 -19.35 4.82
CA ASN A 243 6.62 -20.38 5.60
C ASN A 243 8.13 -20.41 5.31
N GLU A 244 8.53 -20.36 4.03
CA GLU A 244 9.94 -20.28 3.63
C GLU A 244 10.64 -19.05 4.22
N LEU A 245 9.93 -17.93 4.31
CA LEU A 245 10.42 -16.68 4.90
C LEU A 245 10.38 -16.67 6.43
N GLY A 246 9.89 -17.73 7.08
CA GLY A 246 9.78 -17.83 8.53
C GLY A 246 8.73 -16.89 9.15
N LEU A 247 7.74 -16.43 8.36
CA LEU A 247 6.75 -15.44 8.79
C LEU A 247 5.51 -16.04 9.44
N LEU A 248 5.19 -17.31 9.19
CA LEU A 248 4.00 -17.94 9.77
C LEU A 248 3.97 -17.90 11.32
N PRO A 249 5.07 -18.13 12.06
CA PRO A 249 5.06 -18.02 13.52
C PRO A 249 4.70 -16.63 14.06
N LEU A 250 4.90 -15.56 13.26
CA LEU A 250 4.53 -14.19 13.65
C LEU A 250 3.04 -13.89 13.42
N LEU A 251 2.39 -14.67 12.54
CA LEU A 251 1.04 -14.41 12.03
C LEU A 251 -0.02 -15.36 12.60
N LEU A 252 0.40 -16.43 13.27
CA LEU A 252 -0.49 -17.37 13.93
C LEU A 252 -0.73 -16.95 15.38
N THR A 253 -2.00 -17.01 15.79
CA THR A 253 -2.35 -16.97 17.22
C THR A 253 -1.83 -18.25 17.87
N LYS A 254 -1.03 -18.13 18.94
CA LYS A 254 -0.73 -19.27 19.82
C LYS A 254 -1.97 -19.68 20.61
#